data_AF-E4QD62-F1
#
_entry.id   AF-E4QD62-F1
#
_cell.length_a   1.000
_cell.length_b   1.000
_cell.length_c   1.000
_cell.angle_alpha   90.00
_cell.angle_beta   90.00
_cell.angle_gamma   90.00
#
_symmetry.space_group_name_H-M   'P 1'
#
loop_
_entity.id
_entity.type
_entity.pdbx_description
1 polymer ?
#
loop_
_entity_poly.entity_id
_entity_poly.type
_entity_poly.pdbx_seq_one_letter_code
_entity_poly.pdbx_strand_id
1 'polypeptide(L)'
;MCAMYFATISSAKDVLPNLNNTVDIYIDSIDNLADVLYQNGVVQDKESFERFLKNKNLVSNFWVGKKVTFSRAMSYEEIFEAVYKSHK
;
A
#
# COMPACT_ATOMS: atom_id res chain seq x y z
N MET A 1 -28.33 43.13 3.01
CA MET A 1 -28.14 41.87 2.25
C MET A 1 -26.66 41.72 2.01
N CYS A 2 -25.98 40.85 2.75
CA CYS A 2 -24.53 40.72 2.68
C CYS A 2 -24.15 39.79 1.52
N ALA A 3 -23.40 40.32 0.56
CA ALA A 3 -22.77 39.54 -0.49
C ALA A 3 -21.66 38.69 0.11
N MET A 4 -21.67 37.39 -0.17
CA MET A 4 -20.54 36.51 0.11
C MET A 4 -19.97 36.02 -1.23
N TYR A 5 -18.80 36.52 -1.58
CA TYR A 5 -17.95 35.99 -2.64
C TYR A 5 -17.10 34.87 -2.04
N PHE A 6 -17.36 33.62 -2.43
CA PHE A 6 -16.43 32.52 -2.18
C PHE A 6 -15.60 32.29 -3.45
N ALA A 7 -14.37 32.79 -3.43
CA ALA A 7 -13.33 32.34 -4.35
C ALA A 7 -12.63 31.13 -3.71
N THR A 8 -13.12 29.92 -3.97
CA THR A 8 -12.37 28.70 -3.68
C THR A 8 -11.42 28.44 -4.84
N ILE A 9 -10.22 29.00 -4.74
CA ILE A 9 -9.10 28.60 -5.60
C ILE A 9 -8.65 27.22 -5.09
N SER A 10 -9.30 26.16 -5.57
CA SER A 10 -8.79 24.81 -5.38
C SER A 10 -7.59 24.66 -6.31
N SER A 11 -6.40 24.91 -5.78
CA SER A 11 -5.14 24.41 -6.36
C SER A 11 -5.15 22.88 -6.20
N ALA A 12 -5.97 22.19 -6.98
CA ALA A 12 -5.72 20.80 -7.30
C ALA A 12 -4.43 20.79 -8.13
N LYS A 13 -3.31 20.54 -7.45
CA LYS A 13 -2.11 20.09 -8.16
C LYS A 13 -2.52 18.78 -8.84
N ASP A 14 -2.82 18.86 -10.12
CA ASP A 14 -2.94 17.74 -11.04
C ASP A 14 -1.62 16.96 -11.04
N VAL A 15 -1.46 16.12 -10.02
CA VAL A 15 -0.61 14.94 -10.12
C VAL A 15 -1.45 13.97 -10.92
N LEU A 16 -1.30 14.05 -12.25
CA LEU A 16 -1.78 13.04 -13.19
C LEU A 16 -1.56 11.65 -12.55
N PRO A 17 -2.63 10.92 -12.17
CA PRO A 17 -2.46 9.59 -11.66
C PRO A 17 -1.92 8.77 -12.82
N ASN A 18 -0.65 8.41 -12.71
CA ASN A 18 -0.01 7.47 -13.60
C ASN A 18 -0.96 6.27 -13.74
N LEU A 19 -1.46 6.04 -14.95
CA LEU A 19 -2.52 5.07 -15.24
C LEU A 19 -2.14 3.64 -14.85
N ASN A 20 -0.86 3.40 -14.56
CA ASN A 20 -0.39 2.24 -13.83
C ASN A 20 -0.56 2.49 -12.33
N ASN A 21 -1.67 2.01 -11.78
CA ASN A 21 -2.03 2.05 -10.35
C ASN A 21 -1.13 1.13 -9.50
N THR A 22 0.14 0.97 -9.88
CA THR A 22 1.12 0.10 -9.27
C THR A 22 2.24 0.91 -8.62
N VAL A 23 2.72 0.43 -7.49
CA VAL A 23 3.84 1.01 -6.74
C VAL A 23 4.88 -0.07 -6.51
N ASP A 24 6.13 0.27 -6.72
CA ASP A 24 7.22 -0.62 -6.39
C ASP A 24 7.74 -0.31 -4.99
N ILE A 25 7.80 -1.34 -4.15
CA ILE A 25 8.20 -1.20 -2.76
C ILE A 25 9.39 -2.11 -2.49
N TYR A 26 10.43 -1.57 -1.87
CA TYR A 26 11.54 -2.36 -1.36
C TYR A 26 11.19 -2.86 0.03
N ILE A 27 11.23 -4.18 0.21
CA ILE A 27 10.88 -4.83 1.46
C ILE A 27 12.18 -5.29 2.12
N ASP A 28 12.65 -4.52 3.10
CA ASP A 28 13.88 -4.77 3.87
C ASP A 28 13.63 -5.54 5.17
N SER A 29 12.39 -5.58 5.66
CA SER A 29 11.96 -6.40 6.77
C SER A 29 10.46 -6.72 6.66
N ILE A 30 10.04 -7.76 7.39
CA ILE A 30 8.64 -8.10 7.58
C ILE A 30 7.98 -7.21 8.64
N ASP A 31 8.77 -6.74 9.60
CA ASP A 31 8.30 -6.01 10.77
C ASP A 31 7.72 -4.64 10.40
N ASN A 32 8.20 -4.04 9.31
CA ASN A 32 7.74 -2.76 8.79
C ASN A 32 6.86 -2.89 7.53
N LEU A 33 6.53 -4.11 7.10
CA LEU A 33 5.78 -4.34 5.85
C LEU A 33 4.43 -3.61 5.85
N ALA A 34 3.67 -3.71 6.93
CA ALA A 34 2.37 -3.05 7.07
C ALA A 34 2.51 -1.52 7.01
N ASP A 35 3.54 -0.97 7.64
CA ASP A 35 3.84 0.47 7.60
C ASP A 35 4.18 0.95 6.20
N VAL A 36 5.08 0.23 5.50
CA VAL A 36 5.51 0.63 4.16
C VAL A 36 4.35 0.52 3.16
N LEU A 37 3.54 -0.53 3.23
CA LEU A 37 2.37 -0.67 2.36
C LEU A 37 1.30 0.39 2.62
N TYR A 38 1.11 0.77 3.89
CA TYR A 38 0.19 1.84 4.27
C TYR A 38 0.67 3.21 3.75
N GLN A 39 1.95 3.54 3.95
CA GLN A 39 2.54 4.79 3.46
C GLN A 39 2.49 4.94 1.93
N ASN A 40 2.55 3.82 1.20
CA ASN A 40 2.47 3.81 -0.27
C ASN A 40 1.03 3.73 -0.82
N GLY A 41 0.03 3.67 0.06
CA GLY A 41 -1.38 3.60 -0.32
C GLY A 41 -1.80 2.27 -0.94
N VAL A 42 -1.06 1.19 -0.67
CA VAL A 42 -1.42 -0.18 -1.05
C VAL A 42 -2.44 -0.76 -0.07
N VAL A 43 -2.25 -0.45 1.22
CA VAL A 43 -3.16 -0.82 2.30
C VAL A 43 -3.80 0.46 2.86
N GLN A 44 -5.12 0.48 3.02
CA GLN A 44 -5.83 1.62 3.60
C GLN A 44 -6.04 1.50 5.12
N ASP A 45 -6.10 0.27 5.63
CA ASP A 45 -6.22 -0.02 7.06
C ASP A 45 -5.06 -0.89 7.53
N LYS A 46 -4.07 -0.22 8.12
CA LYS A 46 -2.87 -0.85 8.67
C LYS A 46 -3.21 -1.88 9.73
N GLU A 47 -4.10 -1.56 10.68
CA GLU A 47 -4.36 -2.43 11.84
C GLU A 47 -5.05 -3.73 11.41
N SER A 48 -6.02 -3.65 10.51
CA SER A 48 -6.67 -4.83 9.94
C SER A 48 -5.68 -5.71 9.17
N PHE A 49 -4.75 -5.09 8.43
CA PHE A 49 -3.72 -5.84 7.71
C PHE A 49 -2.70 -6.51 8.65
N GLU A 50 -2.27 -5.85 9.72
CA GLU A 50 -1.41 -6.47 10.74
C GLU A 50 -2.06 -7.66 11.43
N ARG A 51 -3.35 -7.57 11.75
CA ARG A 51 -4.13 -8.70 12.30
C ARG A 51 -4.21 -9.84 11.30
N PHE A 52 -4.43 -9.54 10.02
CA PHE A 52 -4.40 -10.53 8.95
C PHE A 52 -3.04 -11.25 8.86
N LEU A 53 -1.92 -10.52 8.92
CA LEU A 53 -0.58 -11.11 8.92
C LEU A 53 -0.35 -12.01 10.13
N LYS A 54 -0.73 -11.58 11.34
CA LYS A 54 -0.63 -12.39 12.56
C LYS A 54 -1.44 -13.69 12.47
N ASN A 55 -2.62 -13.63 11.86
CA ASN A 55 -3.49 -14.79 11.67
C ASN A 55 -2.95 -15.79 10.63
N LYS A 56 -2.13 -15.35 9.67
CA LYS A 56 -1.55 -16.22 8.64
C LYS A 56 -0.41 -17.12 9.16
N ASN A 57 0.00 -16.96 10.43
CA ASN A 57 1.08 -17.72 11.08
C ASN A 57 2.32 -17.75 10.16
N LEU A 58 3.06 -16.65 10.13
CA LEU A 58 4.16 -16.37 9.20
C LEU A 58 5.38 -17.29 9.47
N VAL A 59 5.26 -18.59 9.20
CA VAL A 59 6.32 -19.60 9.40
C VAL A 59 7.22 -19.76 8.16
N SER A 60 6.97 -19.02 7.08
CA SER A 60 7.53 -19.29 5.76
C SER A 60 8.47 -18.19 5.29
N ASN A 61 9.71 -18.60 4.95
CA ASN A 61 10.73 -17.93 4.13
C ASN A 61 10.28 -16.63 3.47
N PHE A 62 10.39 -15.54 4.22
CA PHE A 62 10.13 -14.20 3.74
C PHE A 62 11.29 -13.73 2.87
N TRP A 63 11.00 -13.23 1.68
CA TRP A 63 12.03 -12.67 0.78
C TRP A 63 12.38 -11.25 1.22
N VAL A 64 13.21 -11.15 2.25
CA VAL A 64 13.86 -9.90 2.64
C VAL A 64 14.78 -9.42 1.50
N GLY A 65 14.80 -8.12 1.24
CA GLY A 65 15.79 -7.47 0.39
C GLY A 65 15.43 -7.42 -1.10
N LYS A 66 14.14 -7.61 -1.45
CA LYS A 66 13.64 -7.52 -2.82
C LYS A 66 12.69 -6.35 -3.03
N LYS A 67 12.69 -5.87 -4.27
CA LYS A 67 11.71 -4.92 -4.80
C LYS A 67 10.49 -5.71 -5.30
N VAL A 68 9.31 -5.43 -4.76
CA VAL A 68 8.03 -6.06 -5.13
C VAL A 68 7.09 -4.99 -5.68
N THR A 69 6.45 -5.28 -6.81
CA THR A 69 5.45 -4.40 -7.42
C THR A 69 4.07 -4.74 -6.89
N PHE A 70 3.39 -3.76 -6.30
CA PHE A 70 2.03 -3.88 -5.79
C PHE A 70 1.06 -3.05 -6.61
N SER A 71 -0.19 -3.49 -6.74
CA SER A 71 -1.28 -2.64 -7.20
C SER A 71 -1.98 -2.01 -6.00
N ARG A 72 -2.40 -0.74 -6.09
CA ARG A 72 -3.13 -0.07 -4.99
C ARG A 72 -4.54 -0.62 -4.75
N ALA A 73 -5.05 -1.45 -5.66
CA ALA A 73 -6.34 -2.14 -5.52
C ALA A 73 -6.19 -3.62 -5.16
N MET A 74 -5.00 -4.04 -4.73
CA MET A 74 -4.69 -5.43 -4.41
C MET A 74 -5.32 -5.85 -3.08
N SER A 75 -5.89 -7.05 -3.02
CA SER A 75 -6.43 -7.63 -1.78
C SER A 75 -5.33 -8.03 -0.80
N TYR A 76 -5.67 -8.21 0.47
CA TYR A 76 -4.71 -8.61 1.51
C TYR A 76 -4.07 -9.96 1.19
N GLU A 77 -4.84 -10.89 0.63
CA GLU A 77 -4.36 -12.18 0.14
C GLU A 77 -3.37 -12.02 -1.02
N GLU A 78 -3.68 -11.20 -2.02
CA GLU A 78 -2.76 -10.98 -3.15
C GLU A 78 -1.46 -10.29 -2.73
N ILE A 79 -1.53 -9.31 -1.81
CA ILE A 79 -0.35 -8.69 -1.20
C ILE A 79 0.48 -9.76 -0.48
N PHE A 80 -0.18 -10.63 0.29
CA PHE A 80 0.48 -11.73 0.97
C PHE A 80 1.11 -12.71 -0.01
N GLU A 81 0.44 -13.11 -1.09
CA GLU A 81 1.03 -14.01 -2.07
C GLU A 81 2.22 -13.37 -2.80
N ALA A 82 2.14 -12.09 -3.15
CA ALA A 82 3.22 -11.35 -3.81
C ALA A 82 4.50 -11.32 -2.94
N VAL A 83 4.34 -11.22 -1.63
CA VAL A 83 5.45 -11.10 -0.67
C VAL A 83 5.96 -12.46 -0.18
N TYR A 84 5.06 -13.42 0.08
CA TYR A 84 5.39 -14.68 0.77
C TYR A 84 5.39 -15.90 -0.16
N LYS A 85 4.70 -15.85 -1.30
CA LYS A 85 4.49 -17.00 -2.18
C LYS A 85 5.23 -16.90 -3.52
N SER A 86 6.24 -16.03 -3.59
CA SER A 86 7.20 -15.99 -4.72
C SER A 86 8.10 -17.24 -4.69
N HIS A 87 7.49 -18.41 -4.90
CA HIS A 87 8.11 -19.72 -5.04
C HIS A 87 7.87 -20.20 -6.47
N LYS A 88 8.77 -19.83 -7.37
CA LYS A 88 9.28 -20.73 -8.41
C LYS A 88 10.64 -20.25 -8.90
#